data_AF-A0A963I8C6-F1
#
_entry.id   AF-A0A963I8C6-F1
#
_cell.length_a   1.000
_cell.length_b   1.000
_cell.length_c   1.000
_cell.angle_alpha   90.00
_cell.angle_beta   90.00
_cell.angle_gamma   90.00
#
_symmetry.space_group_name_H-M   'P 1'
#
loop_
_entity.id
_entity.type
_entity.pdbx_description
1 polymer ?
#
loop_
_entity_poly.entity_id
_entity_poly.type
_entity_poly.pdbx_seq_one_letter_code
_entity_poly.pdbx_strand_id
1 'polypeptide(L)'
;PLRERFADYIQKHPLKREIIATHVVNSMVNRTGATFVSRLREETSAAPEDIVRAYIASRDIFDLPFLWHDIEALDNQIAADLQLSMALEGQRLIQRGTQWFLRHRQQLADIGAAQQRFGEAARWLATELAAVVAPRYRAELEEAVDKLIGQSVPEALAQRVAGLDETYSALDLVDIAADSGRPLELAARVYFALGGHFDLHWMAQQISALPAESHWQALARAALRDDLSTQARNLAQAVLCAGCEATDPYALIADWEATRPAQVARCRQILEDLRTARGIDIAMMSVAMRELRTLT
;
A
#
# COMPACT_ATOMS: atom_id res chain seq x y z
N PRO A 1 30.85 9.47 15.17
CA PRO A 1 31.57 10.26 16.21
C PRO A 1 30.83 10.40 17.56
N LEU A 2 29.67 11.07 17.64
CA LEU A 2 28.94 11.28 18.91
C LEU A 2 28.29 10.00 19.46
N ARG A 3 27.62 9.23 18.58
CA ARG A 3 26.96 7.97 18.93
C ARG A 3 27.95 6.90 19.43
N GLU A 4 29.18 6.90 18.93
CA GLU A 4 30.22 5.94 19.32
C GLU A 4 30.92 6.35 20.61
N ARG A 5 31.26 7.64 20.77
CA ARG A 5 32.06 8.13 21.91
C ARG A 5 31.23 8.36 23.19
N PHE A 6 29.93 8.60 23.06
CA PHE A 6 29.09 9.04 24.18
C PHE A 6 27.76 8.27 24.27
N ALA A 7 27.69 7.04 23.75
CA ALA A 7 26.48 6.21 23.76
C ALA A 7 25.79 6.17 25.14
N ASP A 8 26.56 5.88 26.19
CA ASP A 8 26.05 5.78 27.57
C ASP A 8 25.50 7.10 28.11
N TYR A 9 26.13 8.22 27.75
CA TYR A 9 25.68 9.56 28.15
C TYR A 9 24.41 9.98 27.41
N ILE A 10 24.28 9.61 26.12
CA ILE A 10 23.07 9.86 25.34
C ILE A 10 21.87 9.12 25.96
N GLN A 11 22.07 7.87 26.41
CA GLN A 11 21.01 7.10 27.07
C GLN A 11 20.56 7.70 28.40
N LYS A 12 21.46 8.39 29.11
CA LYS A 12 21.23 9.04 30.41
C LYS A 12 20.92 10.53 30.31
N HIS A 13 20.78 11.08 29.10
CA HIS A 13 20.60 12.51 28.91
C HIS A 13 19.27 12.99 29.54
N PRO A 14 19.26 14.07 30.36
CA PRO A 14 18.05 14.53 31.06
C PRO A 14 16.89 14.86 30.13
N LEU A 15 17.18 15.38 28.93
CA LEU A 15 16.18 15.70 27.90
C LEU A 15 16.00 14.60 26.85
N LYS A 16 16.47 13.37 27.09
CA LYS A 16 16.41 12.29 26.10
C LYS A 16 14.98 12.11 25.56
N ARG A 17 14.00 12.11 26.46
CA ARG A 17 12.59 11.90 26.09
C ARG A 17 12.05 13.07 25.27
N GLU A 18 12.35 14.29 25.69
CA GLU A 18 11.92 15.53 25.04
C GLU A 18 12.52 15.65 23.64
N ILE A 19 13.82 15.38 23.49
CA ILE A 19 14.52 15.41 22.19
C ILE A 19 13.92 14.37 21.24
N ILE A 20 13.70 13.13 21.72
CA ILE A 20 13.08 12.08 20.90
C ILE A 20 11.67 12.49 20.49
N ALA A 21 10.85 12.98 21.43
CA ALA A 21 9.49 13.42 21.15
C ALA A 21 9.47 14.54 20.09
N THR A 22 10.30 15.56 20.24
CA THR A 22 10.41 16.65 19.26
C THR A 22 10.84 16.14 17.89
N HIS A 23 11.83 15.24 17.82
CA HIS A 23 12.29 14.70 16.54
C HIS A 23 11.22 13.84 15.85
N VAL A 24 10.53 12.99 16.59
CA VAL A 24 9.45 12.14 16.08
C VAL A 24 8.28 12.99 15.59
N VAL A 25 7.84 13.98 16.38
CA VAL A 25 6.73 14.86 16.01
C VAL A 25 7.07 15.68 14.78
N ASN A 26 8.27 16.26 14.71
CA ASN A 26 8.70 17.02 13.53
C ASN A 26 8.80 16.13 12.29
N SER A 27 9.37 14.93 12.42
CA SER A 27 9.42 13.95 11.32
C SER A 27 8.03 13.64 10.78
N MET A 28 7.05 13.43 11.67
CA MET A 28 5.67 13.13 11.28
C MET A 28 5.01 14.34 10.61
N VAL A 29 4.94 15.47 11.31
CA VAL A 29 4.23 16.67 10.84
C VAL A 29 4.80 17.20 9.53
N ASN A 30 6.13 17.20 9.37
CA ASN A 30 6.76 17.68 8.14
C ASN A 30 6.46 16.81 6.92
N ARG A 31 6.11 15.53 7.13
CA ARG A 31 5.87 14.56 6.04
C ARG A 31 4.40 14.30 5.78
N THR A 32 3.55 14.43 6.79
CA THR A 32 2.11 14.11 6.68
C THR A 32 1.21 15.32 6.82
N GLY A 33 1.74 16.46 7.26
CA GLY A 33 0.99 17.68 7.55
C GLY A 33 0.43 17.76 8.97
N ALA A 34 0.05 18.97 9.38
CA ALA A 34 -0.38 19.28 10.75
C ALA A 34 -1.72 18.66 11.16
N THR A 35 -2.61 18.38 10.19
CA THR A 35 -3.93 17.81 10.43
C THR A 35 -3.95 16.28 10.44
N PHE A 36 -2.81 15.62 10.20
CA PHE A 36 -2.74 14.18 10.03
C PHE A 36 -3.28 13.41 11.26
N VAL A 37 -2.82 13.78 12.45
CA VAL A 37 -3.23 13.09 13.69
C VAL A 37 -4.70 13.36 14.00
N SER A 38 -5.19 14.59 13.91
CA SER A 38 -6.60 14.90 14.19
C SER A 38 -7.53 14.17 13.22
N ARG A 39 -7.19 14.16 11.93
CA ARG A 39 -7.96 13.43 10.91
C ARG A 39 -8.00 11.93 11.19
N LEU A 40 -6.86 11.30 11.48
CA LEU A 40 -6.85 9.87 11.79
C LEU A 40 -7.61 9.54 13.09
N ARG A 41 -7.61 10.43 14.08
CA ARG A 41 -8.44 10.25 15.29
C ARG A 41 -9.93 10.28 14.96
N GLU A 42 -10.37 11.19 14.09
CA GLU A 42 -11.76 11.27 13.65
C GLU A 42 -12.15 10.03 12.82
N GLU A 43 -11.29 9.59 11.92
CA GLU A 43 -11.54 8.44 11.03
C GLU A 43 -11.50 7.08 11.77
N THR A 44 -10.59 6.90 12.74
CA THR A 44 -10.29 5.59 13.33
C THR A 44 -10.60 5.49 14.83
N SER A 45 -10.90 6.61 15.50
CA SER A 45 -11.02 6.69 16.96
C SER A 45 -9.75 6.24 17.72
N ALA A 46 -8.60 6.11 17.05
CA ALA A 46 -7.35 5.70 17.66
C ALA A 46 -6.77 6.78 18.59
N ALA A 47 -6.00 6.37 19.59
CA ALA A 47 -5.28 7.30 20.45
C ALA A 47 -4.07 7.93 19.69
N PRO A 48 -3.66 9.18 20.00
CA PRO A 48 -2.51 9.82 19.36
C PRO A 48 -1.23 8.98 19.40
N GLU A 49 -0.97 8.29 20.50
CA GLU A 49 0.19 7.42 20.68
C GLU A 49 0.19 6.23 19.71
N ASP A 50 -0.98 5.66 19.42
CA ASP A 50 -1.11 4.55 18.47
C ASP A 50 -0.89 5.03 17.04
N ILE A 51 -1.35 6.24 16.71
CA ILE A 51 -1.10 6.89 15.41
C ILE A 51 0.40 7.12 15.21
N VAL A 52 1.09 7.63 16.24
CA VAL A 52 2.54 7.84 16.17
C VAL A 52 3.29 6.51 16.01
N ARG A 53 2.88 5.46 16.74
CA ARG A 53 3.48 4.12 16.59
C ARG A 53 3.28 3.54 15.19
N ALA A 54 2.06 3.62 14.66
CA ALA A 54 1.73 3.16 13.32
C ALA A 54 2.47 3.95 12.22
N TYR A 55 2.64 5.26 12.41
CA TYR A 55 3.46 6.10 11.55
C TYR A 55 4.94 5.65 11.57
N ILE A 56 5.54 5.47 12.75
CA ILE A 56 6.94 5.04 12.87
C ILE A 56 7.14 3.67 12.22
N ALA A 57 6.25 2.71 12.52
CA ALA A 57 6.31 1.38 11.92
C ALA A 57 6.26 1.45 10.39
N SER A 58 5.29 2.17 9.84
CA SER A 58 5.12 2.32 8.39
C SER A 58 6.31 3.02 7.73
N ARG A 59 6.82 4.09 8.35
CA ARG A 59 7.97 4.84 7.86
C ARG A 59 9.20 3.95 7.72
N ASP A 60 9.45 3.13 8.73
CA ASP A 60 10.65 2.30 8.81
C ASP A 60 10.51 1.03 7.94
N ILE A 61 9.31 0.42 7.87
CA ILE A 61 9.03 -0.76 7.03
C ILE A 61 9.25 -0.49 5.55
N PHE A 62 8.82 0.69 5.06
CA PHE A 62 8.96 1.08 3.66
C PHE A 62 10.25 1.87 3.38
N ASP A 63 11.12 2.02 4.38
CA ASP A 63 12.38 2.76 4.31
C ASP A 63 12.22 4.18 3.72
N LEU A 64 11.12 4.85 4.08
CA LEU A 64 10.79 6.18 3.55
C LEU A 64 11.85 7.26 3.82
N PRO A 65 12.65 7.23 4.92
CA PRO A 65 13.72 8.18 5.11
C PRO A 65 14.75 8.16 3.96
N PHE A 66 15.08 6.97 3.44
CA PHE A 66 15.98 6.83 2.30
C PHE A 66 15.31 7.36 1.01
N LEU A 67 14.03 7.03 0.79
CA LEU A 67 13.28 7.55 -0.36
C LEU A 67 13.25 9.08 -0.37
N TRP A 68 12.93 9.70 0.76
CA TRP A 68 12.86 11.15 0.87
C TRP A 68 14.23 11.79 0.63
N HIS A 69 15.30 11.18 1.14
CA HIS A 69 16.65 11.66 0.88
C HIS A 69 17.00 11.62 -0.61
N ASP A 70 16.71 10.51 -1.30
CA ASP A 70 16.98 10.37 -2.73
C ASP A 70 16.18 11.38 -3.57
N ILE A 71 14.92 11.63 -3.21
CA ILE A 71 14.08 12.64 -3.87
C ILE A 71 14.64 14.05 -3.61
N GLU A 72 14.99 14.37 -2.36
CA GLU A 72 15.53 15.68 -1.97
C GLU A 72 16.90 15.96 -2.60
N ALA A 73 17.72 14.92 -2.83
CA ALA A 73 19.00 15.05 -3.51
C ALA A 73 18.86 15.58 -4.95
N LEU A 74 17.68 15.43 -5.57
CA LEU A 74 17.37 15.95 -6.91
C LEU A 74 16.92 17.42 -6.92
N ASP A 75 17.01 18.13 -5.78
CA ASP A 75 16.67 19.55 -5.71
C ASP A 75 17.49 20.37 -6.73
N ASN A 76 16.80 21.21 -7.50
CA ASN A 76 17.34 21.96 -8.64
C ASN A 76 17.94 21.11 -9.79
N GLN A 77 17.75 19.79 -9.80
CA GLN A 77 18.20 18.89 -10.88
C GLN A 77 17.07 18.47 -11.82
N ILE A 78 15.84 18.40 -11.31
CA ILE A 78 14.62 18.07 -12.08
C ILE A 78 13.55 19.14 -11.89
N ALA A 79 12.45 19.05 -12.65
CA ALA A 79 11.31 19.94 -12.48
C ALA A 79 10.71 19.80 -11.07
N ALA A 80 10.40 20.94 -10.42
CA ALA A 80 9.85 20.95 -9.06
C ALA A 80 8.52 20.17 -8.95
N ASP A 81 7.66 20.26 -9.97
CA ASP A 81 6.39 19.50 -10.02
C ASP A 81 6.61 17.99 -10.06
N LEU A 82 7.69 17.54 -10.71
CA LEU A 82 8.07 16.13 -10.74
C LEU A 82 8.61 15.67 -9.39
N GLN A 83 9.49 16.46 -8.77
CA GLN A 83 10.01 16.15 -7.44
C GLN A 83 8.87 16.08 -6.40
N LEU A 84 7.92 17.03 -6.48
CA LEU A 84 6.72 17.05 -5.65
C LEU A 84 5.83 15.83 -5.89
N SER A 85 5.63 15.41 -7.14
CA SER A 85 4.79 14.24 -7.44
C SER A 85 5.34 12.97 -6.81
N MET A 86 6.67 12.75 -6.87
CA MET A 86 7.34 11.62 -6.21
C MET A 86 7.21 11.70 -4.68
N ALA A 87 7.37 12.89 -4.10
CA ALA A 87 7.20 13.09 -2.66
C ALA A 87 5.75 12.78 -2.22
N LEU A 88 4.77 13.13 -3.04
CA LEU A 88 3.35 12.84 -2.78
C LEU A 88 3.04 11.34 -2.86
N GLU A 89 3.75 10.55 -3.68
CA GLU A 89 3.64 9.08 -3.65
C GLU A 89 4.10 8.50 -2.31
N GLY A 90 5.27 8.95 -1.82
CA GLY A 90 5.75 8.58 -0.49
C GLY A 90 4.78 9.00 0.63
N GLN A 91 4.16 10.18 0.49
CA GLN A 91 3.12 10.64 1.41
C GLN A 91 1.85 9.76 1.35
N ARG A 92 1.44 9.31 0.16
CA ARG A 92 0.30 8.37 0.03
C ARG A 92 0.60 7.05 0.72
N LEU A 93 1.79 6.49 0.50
CA LEU A 93 2.20 5.22 1.09
C LEU A 93 2.24 5.28 2.63
N ILE A 94 2.84 6.32 3.22
CA ILE A 94 2.89 6.45 4.69
C ILE A 94 1.49 6.61 5.31
N GLN A 95 0.58 7.33 4.64
CA GLN A 95 -0.79 7.48 5.12
C GLN A 95 -1.54 6.14 5.09
N ARG A 96 -1.46 5.40 3.97
CA ARG A 96 -2.08 4.07 3.83
C ARG A 96 -1.53 3.08 4.83
N GLY A 97 -0.20 2.99 4.95
CA GLY A 97 0.47 2.10 5.91
C GLY A 97 0.05 2.40 7.35
N THR A 98 0.01 3.69 7.73
CA THR A 98 -0.41 4.09 9.08
C THR A 98 -1.84 3.64 9.35
N GLN A 99 -2.77 3.89 8.42
CA GLN A 99 -4.16 3.44 8.53
C GLN A 99 -4.29 1.92 8.62
N TRP A 100 -3.50 1.18 7.83
CA TRP A 100 -3.48 -0.28 7.87
C TRP A 100 -3.09 -0.80 9.25
N PHE A 101 -2.02 -0.27 9.85
CA PHE A 101 -1.59 -0.68 11.18
C PHE A 101 -2.55 -0.27 12.29
N LEU A 102 -3.25 0.86 12.14
CA LEU A 102 -4.31 1.25 13.09
C LEU A 102 -5.47 0.26 13.09
N ARG A 103 -5.84 -0.27 11.91
CA ARG A 103 -6.85 -1.33 11.78
C ARG A 103 -6.35 -2.67 12.30
N HIS A 104 -5.04 -2.93 12.21
CA HIS A 104 -4.40 -4.17 12.64
C HIS A 104 -3.49 -3.96 13.86
N ARG A 105 -3.97 -3.21 14.86
CA ARG A 105 -3.16 -2.76 16.02
C ARG A 105 -2.40 -3.87 16.75
N GLN A 106 -2.93 -5.10 16.74
CA GLN A 106 -2.27 -6.28 17.31
C GLN A 106 -0.91 -6.57 16.68
N GLN A 107 -0.73 -6.19 15.41
CA GLN A 107 0.54 -6.33 14.69
C GLN A 107 1.62 -5.43 15.28
N LEU A 108 1.26 -4.37 16.02
CA LEU A 108 2.19 -3.44 16.67
C LEU A 108 2.37 -3.70 18.17
N ALA A 109 1.96 -4.86 18.67
CA ALA A 109 2.23 -5.25 20.06
C ALA A 109 3.75 -5.26 20.34
N ASP A 110 4.54 -5.73 19.38
CA ASP A 110 5.99 -5.57 19.32
C ASP A 110 6.37 -4.89 18.00
N ILE A 111 6.67 -3.58 18.09
CA ILE A 111 7.02 -2.77 16.92
C ILE A 111 8.31 -3.27 16.27
N GLY A 112 9.28 -3.77 17.05
CA GLY A 112 10.54 -4.26 16.50
C GLY A 112 10.34 -5.52 15.68
N ALA A 113 9.57 -6.47 16.21
CA ALA A 113 9.19 -7.68 15.47
C ALA A 113 8.36 -7.36 14.22
N ALA A 114 7.43 -6.40 14.32
CA ALA A 114 6.65 -5.94 13.17
C ALA A 114 7.55 -5.34 12.08
N GLN A 115 8.44 -4.43 12.46
CA GLN A 115 9.38 -3.78 11.54
C GLN A 115 10.25 -4.80 10.81
N GLN A 116 10.73 -5.83 11.51
CA GLN A 116 11.48 -6.90 10.87
C GLN A 116 10.61 -7.68 9.88
N ARG A 117 9.48 -8.24 10.35
CA ARG A 117 8.61 -9.13 9.55
C ARG A 117 8.07 -8.43 8.30
N PHE A 118 7.46 -7.26 8.47
CA PHE A 118 6.87 -6.52 7.35
C PHE A 118 7.94 -5.83 6.50
N GLY A 119 9.05 -5.38 7.08
CA GLY A 119 10.15 -4.75 6.35
C GLY A 119 10.92 -5.75 5.46
N GLU A 120 11.05 -7.01 5.88
CA GLU A 120 11.58 -8.09 5.01
C GLU A 120 10.66 -8.32 3.80
N ALA A 121 9.35 -8.45 4.02
CA ALA A 121 8.39 -8.65 2.94
C ALA A 121 8.31 -7.45 1.99
N ALA A 122 8.32 -6.21 2.50
CA ALA A 122 8.30 -5.01 1.70
C ALA A 122 9.56 -4.88 0.81
N ARG A 123 10.75 -5.18 1.35
CA ARG A 123 12.01 -5.17 0.58
C ARG A 123 12.06 -6.27 -0.47
N TRP A 124 11.61 -7.48 -0.12
CA TRP A 124 11.49 -8.57 -1.07
C TRP A 124 10.55 -8.19 -2.21
N LEU A 125 9.36 -7.66 -1.89
CA LEU A 125 8.38 -7.26 -2.90
C LEU A 125 8.91 -6.13 -3.78
N ALA A 126 9.57 -5.11 -3.22
CA ALA A 126 10.16 -4.03 -4.00
C ALA A 126 11.22 -4.52 -5.01
N THR A 127 11.90 -5.64 -4.71
CA THR A 127 12.91 -6.23 -5.61
C THR A 127 12.26 -7.15 -6.66
N GLU A 128 11.30 -7.97 -6.24
CA GLU A 128 10.69 -9.01 -7.08
C GLU A 128 9.39 -8.57 -7.74
N LEU A 129 8.96 -7.31 -7.57
CA LEU A 129 7.66 -6.81 -8.01
C LEU A 129 7.40 -7.15 -9.47
N ALA A 130 8.34 -6.81 -10.35
CA ALA A 130 8.23 -7.07 -11.77
C ALA A 130 7.98 -8.57 -12.05
N ALA A 131 8.65 -9.48 -11.34
CA ALA A 131 8.50 -10.92 -11.54
C ALA A 131 7.13 -11.47 -11.12
N VAL A 132 6.51 -10.90 -10.08
CA VAL A 132 5.27 -11.42 -9.49
C VAL A 132 3.99 -10.78 -10.02
N VAL A 133 4.08 -9.59 -10.62
CA VAL A 133 2.92 -8.91 -11.20
C VAL A 133 2.42 -9.55 -12.50
N ALA A 134 1.14 -9.35 -12.80
CA ALA A 134 0.54 -9.78 -14.06
C ALA A 134 1.20 -9.09 -15.27
N PRO A 135 1.30 -9.74 -16.46
CA PRO A 135 2.05 -9.21 -17.61
C PRO A 135 1.63 -7.82 -18.08
N ARG A 136 0.31 -7.56 -18.11
CA ARG A 136 -0.21 -6.23 -18.47
C ARG A 136 0.30 -5.16 -17.50
N TYR A 137 0.23 -5.46 -16.21
CA TYR A 137 0.61 -4.52 -15.17
C TYR A 137 2.13 -4.32 -15.10
N ARG A 138 2.92 -5.36 -15.42
CA ARG A 138 4.37 -5.22 -15.64
C ARG A 138 4.70 -4.17 -16.68
N ALA A 139 4.02 -4.20 -17.83
CA ALA A 139 4.24 -3.22 -18.89
C ALA A 139 3.88 -1.78 -18.46
N GLU A 140 2.80 -1.62 -17.68
CA GLU A 140 2.42 -0.33 -17.10
C GLU A 140 3.47 0.20 -16.11
N LEU A 141 4.07 -0.68 -15.29
CA LEU A 141 5.18 -0.34 -14.40
C LEU A 141 6.44 0.06 -15.17
N GLU A 142 6.83 -0.73 -16.19
CA GLU A 142 7.98 -0.42 -17.05
C GLU A 142 7.81 0.93 -17.74
N GLU A 143 6.63 1.24 -18.28
CA GLU A 143 6.33 2.54 -18.88
C GLU A 143 6.42 3.69 -17.86
N ALA A 144 5.93 3.49 -16.64
CA ALA A 144 6.03 4.48 -15.58
C ALA A 144 7.50 4.76 -15.19
N VAL A 145 8.33 3.71 -15.13
CA VAL A 145 9.77 3.82 -14.87
C VAL A 145 10.47 4.57 -15.99
N ASP A 146 10.24 4.18 -17.26
CA ASP A 146 10.85 4.80 -18.43
C ASP A 146 10.50 6.29 -18.52
N LYS A 147 9.27 6.66 -18.18
CA LYS A 147 8.82 8.05 -18.13
C LYS A 147 9.60 8.88 -17.10
N LEU A 148 9.85 8.33 -15.91
CA LEU A 148 10.64 9.00 -14.86
C LEU A 148 12.11 9.13 -15.28
N ILE A 149 12.69 8.07 -15.86
CA ILE A 149 14.07 8.09 -16.38
C ILE A 149 14.21 9.13 -17.48
N GLY A 150 13.25 9.21 -18.41
CA GLY A 150 13.22 10.22 -19.47
C GLY A 150 13.14 11.66 -18.95
N GLN A 151 12.76 11.85 -17.68
CA GLN A 151 12.75 13.14 -16.98
C GLN A 151 13.95 13.33 -16.04
N SER A 152 15.04 12.58 -16.28
CA SER A 152 16.31 12.64 -15.52
C SER A 152 16.24 12.14 -14.08
N VAL A 153 15.23 11.34 -13.72
CA VAL A 153 15.19 10.63 -12.44
C VAL A 153 16.13 9.40 -12.52
N PRO A 154 17.02 9.15 -11.55
CA PRO A 154 17.85 7.95 -11.52
C PRO A 154 17.01 6.67 -11.56
N GLU A 155 17.44 5.66 -12.32
CA GLU A 155 16.69 4.41 -12.55
C GLU A 155 16.24 3.72 -11.25
N ALA A 156 17.14 3.59 -10.26
CA ALA A 156 16.80 2.97 -8.98
C ALA A 156 15.68 3.72 -8.23
N LEU A 157 15.70 5.07 -8.29
CA LEU A 157 14.64 5.88 -7.69
C LEU A 157 13.35 5.80 -8.51
N ALA A 158 13.44 5.77 -9.84
CA ALA A 158 12.28 5.62 -10.73
C ALA A 158 11.55 4.29 -10.48
N GLN A 159 12.28 3.18 -10.42
CA GLN A 159 11.73 1.85 -10.08
C GLN A 159 11.07 1.87 -8.70
N ARG A 160 11.75 2.45 -7.71
CA ARG A 160 11.21 2.53 -6.36
C ARG A 160 9.92 3.34 -6.30
N VAL A 161 9.89 4.53 -6.90
CA VAL A 161 8.72 5.41 -6.93
C VAL A 161 7.54 4.75 -7.65
N ALA A 162 7.80 4.12 -8.81
CA ALA A 162 6.77 3.45 -9.59
C ALA A 162 6.12 2.27 -8.84
N GLY A 163 6.86 1.57 -7.98
CA GLY A 163 6.35 0.43 -7.20
C GLY A 163 5.85 0.75 -5.79
N LEU A 164 5.76 2.02 -5.38
CA LEU A 164 5.38 2.38 -4.00
C LEU A 164 3.96 1.93 -3.65
N ASP A 165 3.00 2.07 -4.57
CA ASP A 165 1.59 1.74 -4.29
C ASP A 165 1.40 0.23 -4.10
N GLU A 166 2.23 -0.56 -4.74
CA GLU A 166 2.20 -2.02 -4.75
C GLU A 166 2.99 -2.57 -3.59
N THR A 167 4.08 -1.91 -3.20
CA THR A 167 4.84 -2.29 -2.01
C THR A 167 3.96 -2.24 -0.76
N TYR A 168 2.93 -1.37 -0.72
CA TYR A 168 1.90 -1.39 0.32
C TYR A 168 1.25 -2.77 0.50
N SER A 169 1.03 -3.53 -0.59
CA SER A 169 0.42 -4.86 -0.52
C SER A 169 1.24 -5.87 0.28
N ALA A 170 2.54 -5.61 0.51
CA ALA A 170 3.37 -6.42 1.39
C ALA A 170 2.76 -6.58 2.80
N LEU A 171 2.03 -5.58 3.30
CA LEU A 171 1.37 -5.66 4.61
C LEU A 171 0.29 -6.75 4.63
N ASP A 172 -0.53 -6.82 3.58
CA ASP A 172 -1.56 -7.84 3.44
C ASP A 172 -0.97 -9.21 3.11
N LEU A 173 0.05 -9.25 2.24
CA LEU A 173 0.70 -10.50 1.81
C LEU A 173 1.36 -11.27 2.96
N VAL A 174 1.95 -10.58 3.94
CA VAL A 174 2.53 -11.22 5.12
C VAL A 174 1.48 -12.01 5.89
N ASP A 175 0.30 -11.42 6.10
CA ASP A 175 -0.77 -12.09 6.82
C ASP A 175 -1.43 -13.17 5.96
N ILE A 176 -1.64 -12.94 4.66
CA ILE A 176 -2.18 -13.95 3.73
C ILE A 176 -1.28 -15.19 3.70
N ALA A 177 0.05 -15.00 3.62
CA ALA A 177 1.02 -16.09 3.62
C ALA A 177 0.99 -16.85 4.96
N ALA A 178 0.92 -16.14 6.09
CA ALA A 178 0.85 -16.74 7.42
C ALA A 178 -0.45 -17.55 7.62
N ASP A 179 -1.60 -16.98 7.25
CA ASP A 179 -2.92 -17.59 7.44
C ASP A 179 -3.15 -18.80 6.53
N SER A 180 -2.64 -18.74 5.28
CA SER A 180 -2.75 -19.84 4.32
C SER A 180 -1.67 -20.91 4.51
N GLY A 181 -0.62 -20.64 5.28
CA GLY A 181 0.56 -21.50 5.40
C GLY A 181 1.36 -21.65 4.09
N ARG A 182 1.18 -20.73 3.13
CA ARG A 182 1.86 -20.76 1.82
C ARG A 182 3.03 -19.78 1.77
N PRO A 183 4.03 -20.00 0.91
CA PRO A 183 5.13 -19.06 0.73
C PRO A 183 4.66 -17.67 0.30
N LEU A 184 5.36 -16.63 0.77
CA LEU A 184 5.07 -15.23 0.42
C LEU A 184 5.03 -14.99 -1.09
N GLU A 185 5.93 -15.62 -1.84
CA GLU A 185 5.98 -15.53 -3.30
C GLU A 185 4.70 -16.05 -3.96
N LEU A 186 4.19 -17.20 -3.53
CA LEU A 186 2.95 -17.74 -4.07
C LEU A 186 1.76 -16.84 -3.72
N ALA A 187 1.73 -16.33 -2.48
CA ALA A 187 0.69 -15.39 -2.06
C ALA A 187 0.70 -14.12 -2.92
N ALA A 188 1.89 -13.56 -3.20
CA ALA A 188 2.05 -12.40 -4.06
C ALA A 188 1.58 -12.67 -5.49
N ARG A 189 2.02 -13.80 -6.08
CA ARG A 189 1.63 -14.17 -7.44
C ARG A 189 0.12 -14.38 -7.58
N VAL A 190 -0.53 -14.99 -6.60
CA VAL A 190 -2.01 -15.13 -6.57
C VAL A 190 -2.68 -13.77 -6.41
N TYR A 191 -2.21 -12.94 -5.48
CA TYR A 191 -2.75 -11.59 -5.25
C TYR A 191 -2.71 -10.72 -6.51
N PHE A 192 -1.55 -10.66 -7.20
CA PHE A 192 -1.44 -9.87 -8.42
C PHE A 192 -2.11 -10.51 -9.63
N ALA A 193 -2.17 -11.84 -9.72
CA ALA A 193 -2.94 -12.53 -10.74
C ALA A 193 -4.44 -12.20 -10.61
N LEU A 194 -4.99 -12.22 -9.38
CA LEU A 194 -6.36 -11.77 -9.10
C LEU A 194 -6.56 -10.30 -9.45
N GLY A 195 -5.58 -9.45 -9.14
CA GLY A 195 -5.60 -8.04 -9.50
C GLY A 195 -5.73 -7.79 -11.00
N GLY A 196 -5.05 -8.59 -11.83
CA GLY A 196 -5.21 -8.56 -13.28
C GLY A 196 -6.50 -9.21 -13.76
N HIS A 197 -6.93 -10.31 -13.11
CA HIS A 197 -8.09 -11.10 -13.52
C HIS A 197 -9.44 -10.42 -13.23
N PHE A 198 -9.51 -9.64 -12.16
CA PHE A 198 -10.68 -8.82 -11.78
C PHE A 198 -10.45 -7.32 -11.99
N ASP A 199 -9.42 -6.94 -12.73
CA ASP A 199 -9.10 -5.54 -13.06
C ASP A 199 -9.01 -4.60 -11.86
N LEU A 200 -8.57 -5.12 -10.71
CA LEU A 200 -8.50 -4.38 -9.45
C LEU A 200 -7.54 -3.19 -9.55
N HIS A 201 -6.45 -3.31 -10.33
CA HIS A 201 -5.54 -2.19 -10.57
C HIS A 201 -6.26 -1.04 -11.32
N TRP A 202 -7.00 -1.37 -12.38
CA TRP A 202 -7.80 -0.38 -13.11
C TRP A 202 -8.86 0.26 -12.20
N MET A 203 -9.55 -0.53 -11.37
CA MET A 203 -10.50 0.02 -10.39
C MET A 203 -9.83 0.99 -9.41
N ALA A 204 -8.62 0.70 -8.93
CA ALA A 204 -7.86 1.58 -8.05
C ALA A 204 -7.53 2.93 -8.73
N GLN A 205 -7.18 2.90 -10.02
CA GLN A 205 -6.97 4.10 -10.82
C GLN A 205 -8.28 4.91 -10.96
N GLN A 206 -9.40 4.24 -11.25
CA GLN A 206 -10.71 4.91 -11.36
C GLN A 206 -11.13 5.55 -10.03
N ILE A 207 -10.98 4.83 -8.91
CA ILE A 207 -11.24 5.36 -7.56
C ILE A 207 -10.39 6.61 -7.32
N SER A 208 -9.10 6.57 -7.65
CA SER A 208 -8.20 7.70 -7.45
C SER A 208 -8.58 8.92 -8.31
N ALA A 209 -9.11 8.68 -9.50
CA ALA A 209 -9.60 9.72 -10.42
C ALA A 209 -10.98 10.30 -10.06
N LEU A 210 -11.72 9.68 -9.11
CA LEU A 210 -13.03 10.20 -8.69
C LEU A 210 -12.91 11.62 -8.12
N PRO A 211 -13.89 12.51 -8.42
CA PRO A 211 -13.90 13.87 -7.89
C PRO A 211 -14.03 13.86 -6.36
N ALA A 212 -13.30 14.75 -5.71
CA ALA A 212 -13.28 14.93 -4.26
C ALA A 212 -13.41 16.42 -3.90
N GLU A 213 -14.44 17.06 -4.45
CA GLU A 213 -14.69 18.50 -4.30
C GLU A 213 -15.25 18.84 -2.91
N SER A 214 -15.95 17.89 -2.30
CA SER A 214 -16.48 18.00 -0.94
C SER A 214 -15.77 17.09 0.05
N HIS A 215 -15.84 17.43 1.33
CA HIS A 215 -15.33 16.61 2.43
C HIS A 215 -15.88 15.17 2.38
N TRP A 216 -17.18 15.00 2.11
CA TRP A 216 -17.82 13.68 2.02
C TRP A 216 -17.36 12.87 0.81
N GLN A 217 -17.13 13.51 -0.34
CA GLN A 217 -16.56 12.81 -1.51
C GLN A 217 -15.13 12.35 -1.24
N ALA A 218 -14.32 13.17 -0.55
CA ALA A 218 -12.97 12.78 -0.15
C ALA A 218 -12.98 11.56 0.78
N LEU A 219 -13.88 11.54 1.77
CA LEU A 219 -14.07 10.39 2.67
C LEU A 219 -14.55 9.15 1.90
N ALA A 220 -15.53 9.29 0.99
CA ALA A 220 -16.04 8.18 0.19
C ALA A 220 -14.96 7.57 -0.71
N ARG A 221 -14.14 8.41 -1.35
CA ARG A 221 -13.00 7.94 -2.17
C ARG A 221 -11.97 7.19 -1.34
N ALA A 222 -11.65 7.70 -0.14
CA ALA A 222 -10.75 7.00 0.78
C ALA A 222 -11.32 5.63 1.18
N ALA A 223 -12.60 5.58 1.56
CA ALA A 223 -13.29 4.35 1.92
C ALA A 223 -13.33 3.33 0.78
N LEU A 224 -13.60 3.76 -0.46
CA LEU A 224 -13.58 2.87 -1.63
C LEU A 224 -12.21 2.23 -1.87
N ARG A 225 -11.13 3.00 -1.70
CA ARG A 225 -9.75 2.50 -1.86
C ARG A 225 -9.37 1.50 -0.77
N ASP A 226 -9.82 1.75 0.45
CA ASP A 226 -9.66 0.84 1.58
C ASP A 226 -10.45 -0.46 1.39
N ASP A 227 -11.70 -0.34 0.97
CA ASP A 227 -12.56 -1.48 0.65
C ASP A 227 -11.93 -2.31 -0.48
N LEU A 228 -11.37 -1.68 -1.52
CA LEU A 228 -10.71 -2.38 -2.62
C LEU A 228 -9.50 -3.17 -2.16
N SER A 229 -8.64 -2.56 -1.32
CA SER A 229 -7.49 -3.27 -0.72
C SER A 229 -7.95 -4.47 0.12
N THR A 230 -9.01 -4.28 0.91
CA THR A 230 -9.60 -5.34 1.74
C THR A 230 -10.18 -6.47 0.88
N GLN A 231 -10.88 -6.16 -0.21
CA GLN A 231 -11.41 -7.19 -1.11
C GLN A 231 -10.29 -7.95 -1.83
N ALA A 232 -9.24 -7.26 -2.29
CA ALA A 232 -8.08 -7.91 -2.89
C ALA A 232 -7.42 -8.90 -1.92
N ARG A 233 -7.24 -8.50 -0.65
CA ARG A 233 -6.75 -9.38 0.41
C ARG A 233 -7.66 -10.58 0.62
N ASN A 234 -8.96 -10.36 0.79
CA ASN A 234 -9.92 -11.44 1.06
C ASN A 234 -9.99 -12.44 -0.08
N LEU A 235 -9.98 -11.98 -1.34
CA LEU A 235 -9.97 -12.84 -2.53
C LEU A 235 -8.72 -13.71 -2.55
N ALA A 236 -7.54 -13.12 -2.35
CA ALA A 236 -6.28 -13.87 -2.31
C ALA A 236 -6.29 -14.92 -1.20
N GLN A 237 -6.76 -14.57 0.00
CA GLN A 237 -6.91 -15.49 1.11
C GLN A 237 -7.91 -16.62 0.80
N ALA A 238 -9.07 -16.30 0.23
CA ALA A 238 -10.08 -17.29 -0.13
C ALA A 238 -9.58 -18.29 -1.17
N VAL A 239 -8.81 -17.83 -2.17
CA VAL A 239 -8.19 -18.69 -3.19
C VAL A 239 -7.13 -19.60 -2.57
N LEU A 240 -6.22 -19.07 -1.75
CA LEU A 240 -5.13 -19.85 -1.16
C LEU A 240 -5.62 -20.85 -0.10
N CYS A 241 -6.69 -20.52 0.63
CA CYS A 241 -7.30 -21.39 1.64
C CYS A 241 -8.33 -22.37 1.06
N ALA A 242 -8.61 -22.36 -0.25
CA ALA A 242 -9.58 -23.25 -0.89
C ALA A 242 -9.15 -24.74 -0.91
N GLY A 243 -7.95 -25.07 -0.41
CA GLY A 243 -7.49 -26.45 -0.20
C GLY A 243 -6.88 -27.13 -1.42
N CYS A 244 -6.62 -26.41 -2.52
CA CYS A 244 -5.94 -26.96 -3.69
C CYS A 244 -4.42 -27.01 -3.48
N GLU A 245 -3.77 -28.14 -3.77
CA GLU A 245 -2.31 -28.29 -3.66
C GLU A 245 -1.54 -27.61 -4.80
N ALA A 246 -2.22 -27.10 -5.82
CA ALA A 246 -1.57 -26.45 -6.95
C ALA A 246 -0.65 -25.29 -6.50
N THR A 247 0.43 -25.11 -7.26
CA THR A 247 1.40 -24.03 -7.08
C THR A 247 1.33 -23.00 -8.20
N ASP A 248 0.53 -23.27 -9.24
CA ASP A 248 0.26 -22.32 -10.30
C ASP A 248 -0.88 -21.36 -9.88
N PRO A 249 -0.64 -20.04 -9.84
CA PRO A 249 -1.65 -19.05 -9.46
C PRO A 249 -2.92 -19.12 -10.30
N TYR A 250 -2.80 -19.34 -11.62
CA TYR A 250 -3.94 -19.36 -12.51
C TYR A 250 -4.80 -20.61 -12.32
N ALA A 251 -4.18 -21.77 -12.11
CA ALA A 251 -4.90 -22.99 -11.71
C ALA A 251 -5.65 -22.81 -10.38
N LEU A 252 -5.00 -22.23 -9.36
CA LEU A 252 -5.64 -21.95 -8.06
C LEU A 252 -6.87 -21.04 -8.20
N ILE A 253 -6.75 -19.97 -9.01
CA ILE A 253 -7.87 -19.06 -9.28
C ILE A 253 -8.99 -19.79 -10.02
N ALA A 254 -8.66 -20.54 -11.08
CA ALA A 254 -9.66 -21.27 -11.87
C ALA A 254 -10.44 -22.30 -11.04
N ASP A 255 -9.75 -23.06 -10.18
CA ASP A 255 -10.37 -24.02 -9.28
C ASP A 255 -11.31 -23.32 -8.29
N TRP A 256 -10.88 -22.20 -7.71
CA TRP A 256 -11.71 -21.41 -6.82
C TRP A 256 -12.94 -20.84 -7.55
N GLU A 257 -12.80 -20.34 -8.77
CA GLU A 257 -13.91 -19.83 -9.58
C GLU A 257 -14.94 -20.91 -9.93
N ALA A 258 -14.48 -22.13 -10.20
CA ALA A 258 -15.35 -23.26 -10.53
C ALA A 258 -16.34 -23.60 -9.41
N THR A 259 -16.03 -23.23 -8.16
CA THR A 259 -16.94 -23.41 -7.02
C THR A 259 -18.04 -22.34 -6.93
N ARG A 260 -17.91 -21.21 -7.64
CA ARG A 260 -18.82 -20.04 -7.57
C ARG A 260 -19.09 -19.38 -8.94
N PRO A 261 -19.48 -20.14 -9.98
CA PRO A 261 -19.55 -19.62 -11.35
C PRO A 261 -20.56 -18.48 -11.52
N ALA A 262 -21.69 -18.53 -10.80
CA ALA A 262 -22.74 -17.50 -10.91
C ALA A 262 -22.29 -16.14 -10.35
N GLN A 263 -21.61 -16.15 -9.19
CA GLN A 263 -21.11 -14.93 -8.55
C GLN A 263 -19.99 -14.31 -9.38
N VAL A 264 -19.07 -15.14 -9.89
CA VAL A 264 -17.98 -14.69 -10.77
C VAL A 264 -18.53 -14.08 -12.06
N ALA A 265 -19.50 -14.74 -12.71
CA ALA A 265 -20.11 -14.20 -13.93
C ALA A 265 -20.81 -12.85 -13.69
N ARG A 266 -21.53 -12.71 -12.57
CA ARG A 266 -22.19 -11.46 -12.19
C ARG A 266 -21.18 -10.33 -11.92
N CYS A 267 -20.10 -10.63 -11.20
CA CYS A 267 -19.03 -9.66 -10.96
C CYS A 267 -18.39 -9.19 -12.26
N ARG A 268 -18.07 -10.11 -13.18
CA ARG A 268 -17.52 -9.77 -14.51
C ARG A 268 -18.45 -8.88 -15.31
N GLN A 269 -19.74 -9.18 -15.34
CA GLN A 269 -20.72 -8.35 -16.06
C GLN A 269 -20.72 -6.91 -15.53
N ILE A 270 -20.69 -6.73 -14.21
CA ILE A 270 -20.69 -5.39 -13.60
C ILE A 270 -19.38 -4.65 -13.93
N LEU A 271 -18.23 -5.33 -13.95
CA LEU A 271 -16.96 -4.72 -14.35
C LEU A 271 -16.95 -4.32 -15.84
N GLU A 272 -17.56 -5.11 -16.72
CA GLU A 272 -17.75 -4.76 -18.13
C GLU A 272 -18.68 -3.56 -18.31
N ASP A 273 -19.78 -3.52 -17.56
CA ASP A 273 -20.72 -2.38 -17.58
C ASP A 273 -20.03 -1.09 -17.13
N LEU A 274 -19.16 -1.14 -16.11
CA LEU A 274 -18.37 0.00 -15.66
C LEU A 274 -17.39 0.50 -16.73
N ARG A 275 -16.77 -0.41 -17.48
CA ARG A 275 -15.83 -0.05 -18.56
C ARG A 275 -16.49 0.62 -19.74
N THR A 276 -17.73 0.23 -20.04
CA THR A 276 -18.49 0.80 -21.16
C THR A 276 -19.22 2.09 -20.79
N ALA A 277 -19.27 2.43 -19.50
CA ALA A 277 -19.86 3.67 -19.02
C ALA A 277 -19.07 4.90 -19.50
N ARG A 278 -19.79 5.99 -19.83
CA ARG A 278 -19.19 7.27 -20.26
C ARG A 278 -18.50 8.04 -19.13
N GLY A 279 -18.78 7.67 -17.88
CA GLY A 279 -18.20 8.25 -16.68
C GLY A 279 -18.51 7.34 -15.49
N ILE A 280 -17.55 7.22 -14.57
CA ILE A 280 -17.68 6.42 -13.37
C ILE A 280 -17.86 7.36 -12.19
N ASP A 281 -18.90 7.14 -11.40
CA ASP A 281 -19.14 7.87 -10.16
C ASP A 281 -18.96 6.97 -8.92
N ILE A 282 -19.07 7.58 -7.74
CA ILE A 282 -18.92 6.89 -6.44
C ILE A 282 -19.99 5.79 -6.28
N ALA A 283 -21.20 5.99 -6.79
CA ALA A 283 -22.29 5.02 -6.63
C ALA A 283 -22.04 3.77 -7.48
N MET A 284 -21.64 3.96 -8.74
CA MET A 284 -21.23 2.88 -9.65
C MET A 284 -20.08 2.07 -9.06
N MET A 285 -19.05 2.73 -8.53
CA MET A 285 -17.93 2.05 -7.88
C MET A 285 -18.36 1.32 -6.60
N SER A 286 -19.27 1.89 -5.80
CA SER A 286 -19.80 1.22 -4.61
C SER A 286 -20.57 -0.06 -4.94
N VAL A 287 -21.31 -0.09 -6.06
CA VAL A 287 -21.97 -1.31 -6.56
C VAL A 287 -20.92 -2.35 -6.96
N ALA A 288 -19.88 -1.96 -7.70
CA ALA A 288 -18.77 -2.83 -8.06
C ALA A 288 -18.12 -3.47 -6.83
N MET A 289 -17.83 -2.65 -5.81
CA MET A 289 -17.24 -3.09 -4.55
C MET A 289 -18.13 -4.07 -3.78
N ARG A 290 -19.45 -3.89 -3.85
CA ARG A 290 -20.41 -4.82 -3.25
C ARG A 290 -20.38 -6.17 -3.96
N GLU A 291 -20.30 -6.20 -5.28
CA GLU A 291 -20.28 -7.43 -6.07
C GLU A 291 -18.98 -8.22 -5.84
N LEU A 292 -17.83 -7.53 -5.79
CA LEU A 292 -16.55 -8.15 -5.38
C LEU A 292 -16.65 -8.81 -4.00
N ARG A 293 -17.34 -8.16 -3.05
CA ARG A 293 -17.54 -8.70 -1.70
C ARG A 293 -18.39 -9.96 -1.66
N THR A 294 -19.22 -10.23 -2.67
CA THR A 294 -20.00 -11.47 -2.72
C THR A 294 -19.18 -12.70 -3.08
N LEU A 295 -17.94 -12.52 -3.51
CA LEU A 295 -17.04 -13.59 -3.92
C LEU A 295 -16.36 -14.29 -2.73
N THR A 296 -16.18 -13.58 -1.60
CA THR A 296 -15.48 -14.05 -0.38
C THR A 296 -16.46 -14.19 0.78
#